data_AF-A0A8C0GYA7-F1
#
_entry.id   AF-A0A8C0GYA7-F1
#
_cell.length_a   1.000
_cell.length_b   1.000
_cell.length_c   1.000
_cell.angle_alpha   90.00
_cell.angle_beta   90.00
_cell.angle_gamma   90.00
#
_symmetry.space_group_name_H-M   'P 1'
#
loop_
_entity.id
_entity.type
_entity.pdbx_description
1 polymer ?
#
loop_
_entity_poly.entity_id
_entity_poly.type
_entity_poly.pdbx_seq_one_letter_code
_entity_poly.pdbx_strand_id
1 'polypeptide(L)' 'MRIEGCIIGFDEYMNLVLDDAEEIHSKTKARKQLGRIMLKGDNITLLQSVSN' A
#
# COMPACT_ATOMS: atom_id res chain seq x y z
N MET A 1 -6.74 7.40 -5.23
CA MET A 1 -6.74 6.30 -4.25
C MET A 1 -5.28 5.94 -4.03
N ARG A 2 -4.89 5.67 -2.79
CA ARG A 2 -3.53 5.24 -2.44
C ARG A 2 -3.64 4.12 -1.43
N ILE A 3 -2.66 3.23 -1.42
CA ILE A 3 -2.51 2.19 -0.41
C ILE A 3 -1.33 2.59 0.47
N GLU A 4 -1.56 2.62 1.77
CA GLU A 4 -0.51 2.76 2.78
C GLU A 4 -0.43 1.47 3.59
N GLY A 5 0.76 1.12 4.06
CA GLY A 5 0.99 -0.10 4.84
C GLY A 5 2.47 -0.31 5.11
N CYS A 6 2.78 -1.25 6.00
CA CYS A 6 4.15 -1.65 6.30
C CYS A 6 4.60 -2.75 5.35
N ILE A 7 5.65 -2.54 4.57
CA ILE A 7 6.20 -3.57 3.67
C ILE A 7 6.85 -4.67 4.52
N ILE A 8 6.36 -5.90 4.40
CA ILE A 8 6.91 -7.08 5.09
C ILE A 8 7.51 -8.12 4.11
N GLY A 9 7.34 -7.92 2.80
CA GLY A 9 7.93 -8.76 1.77
C GLY A 9 7.78 -8.16 0.38
N PHE A 10 8.68 -8.52 -0.53
CA PHE A 10 8.67 -8.07 -1.93
C PHE A 10 9.30 -9.13 -2.85
N ASP A 11 9.05 -9.01 -4.16
CA ASP A 11 9.66 -9.85 -5.20
C ASP A 11 10.29 -9.01 -6.34
N GLU A 12 10.85 -9.70 -7.35
CA GLU A 12 11.49 -9.09 -8.53
C GLU A 12 10.52 -8.35 -9.45
N TYR A 13 9.21 -8.60 -9.32
CA TYR A 13 8.15 -7.92 -10.07
C TYR A 13 7.54 -6.75 -9.29
N MET A 14 8.12 -6.42 -8.13
CA MET A 14 7.60 -5.42 -7.19
C MET A 14 6.19 -5.73 -6.67
N ASN A 15 5.77 -6.99 -6.64
CA ASN A 15 4.63 -7.34 -5.81
C ASN A 15 5.04 -7.18 -4.35
N LEU A 16 4.20 -6.52 -3.55
CA LEU A 16 4.50 -6.19 -2.17
C LEU A 16 3.50 -6.90 -1.24
N VAL A 17 4.01 -7.48 -0.16
CA VAL A 17 3.17 -7.89 0.97
C VAL A 17 3.18 -6.75 1.98
N LEU A 18 1.99 -6.20 2.27
CA LEU A 18 1.81 -5.10 3.21
C LEU A 18 1.08 -5.61 4.46
N ASP A 19 1.57 -5.26 5.64
CA ASP A 19 0.86 -5.39 6.92
C ASP A 19 0.23 -4.05 7.32
N ASP A 20 -0.81 -4.11 8.16
CA ASP A 20 -1.59 -2.95 8.60
C ASP A 20 -2.01 -2.03 7.43
N ALA A 21 -2.38 -2.62 6.30
CA ALA A 21 -2.65 -1.86 5.09
C ALA A 21 -4.00 -1.14 5.16
N GLU A 22 -4.02 0.06 4.59
CA GLU A 22 -5.18 0.93 4.50
C GLU A 22 -5.36 1.48 3.09
N GLU A 23 -6.60 1.51 2.63
CA GLU A 23 -6.99 2.25 1.43
C GLU A 23 -7.34 3.70 1.81
N ILE A 24 -6.73 4.66 1.12
CA ILE A 24 -6.96 6.09 1.34
C ILE A 24 -7.58 6.72 0.11
N HIS A 25 -8.79 7.25 0.28
CA HIS A 25 -9.48 8.02 -0.74
C HIS A 25 -8.99 9.47 -0.74
N SER A 26 -8.24 9.86 -1.76
CA SER A 26 -7.54 11.16 -1.80
C SER A 26 -8.46 12.38 -1.69
N LYS A 27 -9.71 12.29 -2.19
CA LYS A 27 -10.70 13.39 -2.17
C LYS A 27 -11.42 13.52 -0.83
N THR A 28 -11.88 12.41 -0.26
CA THR A 28 -12.68 12.39 0.97
C THR A 28 -11.85 12.21 2.24
N LYS A 29 -10.57 11.85 2.08
CA LYS A 29 -9.66 11.45 3.17
C LYS A 29 -10.17 10.25 4.01
N ALA A 30 -11.18 9.54 3.51
CA ALA A 30 -11.66 8.32 4.14
C ALA A 30 -10.57 7.25 4.09
N ARG A 31 -10.36 6.57 5.22
CA ARG A 31 -9.43 5.44 5.39
C ARG A 31 -10.24 4.17 5.58
N LYS A 32 -9.88 3.11 4.89
CA LYS A 32 -10.49 1.79 5.02
C LYS A 32 -9.41 0.77 5.35
N GLN A 33 -9.55 0.10 6.50
CA GLN A 33 -8.66 -0.98 6.91
C GLN A 33 -8.78 -2.17 5.96
N LEU A 34 -7.65 -2.68 5.50
CA LEU A 34 -7.54 -3.88 4.68
C LEU A 34 -6.80 -5.01 5.41
N GLY A 35 -5.97 -4.68 6.41
CA GLY A 35 -5.15 -5.64 7.12
C GLY A 35 -3.97 -6.11 6.27
N ARG A 36 -3.67 -7.41 6.26
CA ARG A 36 -2.56 -7.96 5.48
C ARG A 36 -2.98 -8.24 4.04
N ILE A 37 -2.30 -7.63 3.08
CA ILE A 37 -2.61 -7.77 1.64
C ILE A 37 -1.36 -7.99 0.79
N MET A 38 -1.58 -8.51 -0.42
CA MET A 38 -0.59 -8.51 -1.50
C MET A 38 -0.99 -7.45 -2.54
N LEU A 39 -0.14 -6.46 -2.74
CA LEU A 39 -0.27 -5.43 -3.76
C LEU A 39 0.52 -5.86 -5.00
N LYS A 40 -0.13 -5.93 -6.17
CA LYS A 40 0.56 -6.30 -7.41
C LYS A 40 1.41 -5.14 -7.94
N GLY A 41 2.62 -5.45 -8.40
CA GLY A 41 3.60 -4.45 -8.84
C GLY A 41 3.16 -3.63 -10.06
N ASP A 42 2.34 -4.20 -10.93
CA ASP A 42 1.73 -3.52 -12.09
C ASP A 42 0.82 -2.33 -11.71
N ASN A 43 0.31 -2.31 -10.48
CA ASN A 43 -0.53 -1.24 -9.94
C ASN A 43 0.28 -0.15 -9.20
N ILE A 44 1.60 -0.30 -9.10
CA ILE A 44 2.47 0.64 -8.37
C ILE A 44 3.01 1.70 -9.33
N THR A 45 2.50 2.93 -9.20
CA THR A 45 3.05 4.08 -9.93
C THR A 45 4.20 4.77 -9.19
N LEU A 46 4.13 4.82 -7.86
CA LEU A 46 5.10 5.51 -7.00
C LEU A 46 5.09 4.89 -5.61
N LEU A 47 6.28 4.69 -5.04
CA LEU A 47 6.47 4.33 -3.64
C LEU A 47 7.02 5.54 -2.87
N GLN A 48 6.42 5.84 -1.73
CA GLN A 48 6.80 6.97 -0.88
C GLN A 48 6.81 6.54 0.58
N SER A 49 7.90 6.86 1.30
CA SER A 49 7.90 6.76 2.76
C SER A 49 7.00 7.84 3.35
N VAL A 50 6.09 7.44 4.22
CA VAL A 50 5.20 8.35 4.97
C VAL A 50 5.69 8.62 6.40
N SER A 51 6.77 7.94 6.81
CA SER A 51 7.42 8.15 8.11
C SER A 51 8.38 9.36 8.03
N ASN A 52 8.23 10.30 8.97
CA ASN A 52 9.19 11.39 9.21
C ASN A 52 10.41 10.89 10.00
#